data_AF-A0AAD5QIM8-F1
#
_entry.id   AF-A0AAD5QIM8-F1
#
_cell.length_a   1.000
_cell.length_b   1.000
_cell.length_c   1.000
_cell.angle_alpha   90.00
_cell.angle_beta   90.00
_cell.angle_gamma   90.00
#
_symmetry.space_group_name_H-M   'P 1'
#
loop_
_entity.id
_entity.type
_entity.pdbx_description
1 polymer ?
#
loop_
_entity_poly.entity_id
_entity_poly.type
_entity_poly.pdbx_seq_one_letter_code
_entity_poly.pdbx_strand_id
1 'polypeptide(L)'
;MELGLIVKRRQDVFVIYCKSGDYRLSTFECPSEYEVGKWIVVSLAGDKIESHGLLDAHDLPPVRIVAGRAEVLTSGYIYGKYFESKDFQLVPILCQSVECSELVQKKVHVWVRRLTSGERYFHQGKKWGVCEIANNNRPSQHHPQYSAAVDQRREPHLIRESERDPLETVKREEFVSVVPKTFDREKRQRVTALAMVALFNERKQRYIVWLLEYHVEAVFHTNRDLRLGHFFQGRFSVGGSSKNKCYNYIQEIPRVIEGHLDEVTNELEFYIDVVHVNKVNGACYEVYHRCFGYVQDSLNLLKPVDSETIVPVAVKRNLSAAEYGELVWQISKVGRNLPMCFHQNS
;
A
#
# COMPACT_ATOMS: atom_id res chain seq x y z
N MET A 1 32.80 -9.21 1.47
CA MET A 1 31.61 -9.49 0.65
C MET A 1 30.55 -10.14 1.51
N GLU A 2 29.30 -9.74 1.33
CA GLU A 2 28.14 -10.19 2.09
C GLU A 2 27.02 -10.63 1.14
N LEU A 3 26.18 -11.54 1.62
CA LEU A 3 24.96 -11.93 0.91
C LEU A 3 23.87 -10.87 1.16
N GLY A 4 23.30 -10.34 0.08
CA GLY A 4 22.22 -9.38 0.05
C GLY A 4 20.97 -9.93 -0.64
N LEU A 5 19.79 -9.49 -0.19
CA LEU A 5 18.50 -9.76 -0.84
C LEU A 5 17.84 -8.44 -1.24
N ILE A 6 17.42 -8.32 -2.50
CA ILE A 6 16.61 -7.18 -2.96
C ILE A 6 15.19 -7.33 -2.38
N VAL A 7 14.91 -6.68 -1.25
CA VAL A 7 13.67 -6.92 -0.48
C VAL A 7 12.47 -6.11 -0.95
N LYS A 8 12.70 -4.97 -1.61
CA LYS A 8 11.68 -4.13 -2.24
C LYS A 8 12.32 -3.08 -3.14
N ARG A 9 11.54 -2.56 -4.07
CA ARG A 9 11.87 -1.37 -4.87
C ARG A 9 11.04 -0.17 -4.39
N ARG A 10 11.65 1.01 -4.35
CA ARG A 10 10.99 2.29 -4.11
C ARG A 10 11.46 3.27 -5.18
N GLN A 11 10.61 3.53 -6.18
CA GLN A 11 10.97 4.39 -7.32
C GLN A 11 12.28 3.93 -7.98
N ASP A 12 13.32 4.73 -7.86
CA ASP A 12 14.67 4.59 -8.41
C ASP A 12 15.67 3.96 -7.43
N VAL A 13 15.20 3.36 -6.34
CA VAL A 13 16.05 2.75 -5.32
C VAL A 13 15.62 1.31 -5.01
N PHE A 14 16.57 0.39 -5.05
CA PHE A 14 16.45 -0.92 -4.43
C PHE A 14 16.84 -0.85 -2.96
N VAL A 15 16.04 -1.48 -2.11
CA VAL A 15 16.40 -1.72 -0.71
C VAL A 15 16.98 -3.12 -0.61
N ILE A 16 18.25 -3.19 -0.21
CA ILE A 16 18.99 -4.43 -0.04
C ILE A 16 19.05 -4.76 1.43
N TYR A 17 18.64 -5.97 1.80
CA TYR A 17 18.89 -6.50 3.13
C TYR A 17 20.15 -7.34 3.12
N CYS A 18 21.06 -7.05 4.04
CA CYS A 18 22.19 -7.91 4.38
C CYS A 18 22.15 -8.25 5.87
N LYS A 19 22.95 -9.22 6.30
CA LYS A 19 23.07 -9.57 7.73
C LYS A 19 23.56 -8.38 8.57
N SER A 20 24.48 -7.57 8.02
CA SER A 20 25.04 -6.37 8.67
C SER A 20 24.04 -5.22 8.76
N GLY A 21 23.11 -5.08 7.83
CA GLY A 21 22.32 -3.85 7.70
C GLY A 21 21.36 -3.81 6.52
N ASP A 22 20.65 -2.69 6.43
CA ASP A 22 19.89 -2.34 5.22
C ASP A 22 20.69 -1.34 4.43
N TYR A 23 20.75 -1.55 3.13
CA TYR A 23 21.45 -0.68 2.21
C TYR A 23 20.51 -0.24 1.10
N ARG A 24 20.85 0.89 0.49
CA ARG A 24 20.13 1.45 -0.65
C ARG A 24 21.05 1.39 -1.85
N LEU A 25 20.51 0.95 -2.97
CA LEU A 25 21.24 0.88 -4.22
C LEU A 25 20.40 1.58 -5.29
N SER A 26 21.00 2.50 -6.03
CA SER A 26 20.29 3.19 -7.11
C SER A 26 19.98 2.21 -8.24
N THR A 27 18.76 2.25 -8.77
CA THR A 27 18.39 1.41 -9.92
C THR A 27 19.17 1.79 -11.18
N PHE A 28 19.72 3.01 -11.25
CA PHE A 28 20.55 3.46 -12.38
C PHE A 28 21.95 2.82 -12.37
N GLU A 29 22.41 2.36 -11.21
CA GLU A 29 23.70 1.69 -11.03
C GLU A 29 23.57 0.16 -11.15
N CYS A 30 22.34 -0.34 -11.29
CA CYS A 30 22.04 -1.76 -11.31
C CYS A 30 21.93 -2.31 -12.74
N PRO A 31 22.41 -3.54 -12.99
CA PRO A 31 22.04 -4.31 -14.16
C PRO A 31 20.52 -4.48 -14.28
N SER A 32 20.01 -4.60 -15.51
CA SER A 32 18.57 -4.73 -15.79
C SER A 32 17.93 -5.99 -15.21
N GLU A 33 18.73 -7.01 -14.90
CA GLU A 33 18.28 -8.27 -14.30
C GLU A 33 18.01 -8.15 -12.79
N TYR A 34 18.35 -7.02 -12.17
CA TYR A 34 18.07 -6.78 -10.76
C TYR A 34 16.56 -6.60 -10.57
N GLU A 35 15.95 -7.53 -9.83
CA GLU A 35 14.54 -7.46 -9.45
C GLU A 35 14.34 -7.82 -7.99
N VAL A 36 13.21 -7.39 -7.42
CA VAL A 36 12.84 -7.78 -6.06
C VAL A 36 12.82 -9.29 -5.97
N GLY A 37 13.45 -9.83 -4.92
CA GLY A 37 13.59 -11.26 -4.67
C GLY A 37 14.88 -11.89 -5.17
N LYS A 38 15.70 -11.18 -5.95
CA LYS A 38 17.04 -11.66 -6.30
C LYS A 38 18.00 -11.58 -5.13
N TRP A 39 18.78 -12.63 -4.98
CA TRP A 39 19.97 -12.63 -4.16
C TRP A 39 21.13 -12.00 -4.92
N ILE A 40 21.90 -11.20 -4.21
CA ILE A 40 23.07 -10.50 -4.73
C ILE A 40 24.23 -10.67 -3.76
N VAL A 41 25.46 -10.58 -4.26
CA VAL A 41 26.63 -10.37 -3.42
C VAL A 41 26.90 -8.87 -3.38
N VAL A 42 27.22 -8.33 -2.21
CA VAL A 42 27.63 -6.94 -2.04
C VAL A 42 28.99 -6.85 -1.35
N SER A 43 29.82 -5.90 -1.76
CA SER A 43 30.96 -5.43 -0.98
C SER A 43 30.58 -4.13 -0.29
N LEU A 44 30.92 -4.00 0.99
CA LEU A 44 30.55 -2.86 1.81
C LEU A 44 31.80 -2.13 2.30
N ALA A 45 31.76 -0.79 2.28
CA ALA A 45 32.68 0.05 3.02
C ALA A 45 31.88 1.00 3.92
N GLY A 46 31.88 0.69 5.21
CA GLY A 46 31.03 1.38 6.18
C GLY A 46 29.54 1.13 5.89
N ASP A 47 28.79 2.20 5.63
CA ASP A 47 27.36 2.19 5.37
C ASP A 47 27.00 2.21 3.87
N LYS A 48 27.99 2.04 2.99
CA LYS A 48 27.82 2.10 1.53
C LYS A 48 28.14 0.76 0.87
N ILE A 49 27.40 0.47 -0.21
CA ILE A 49 27.73 -0.62 -1.15
C ILE A 49 28.79 -0.08 -2.11
N GLU A 50 29.97 -0.70 -2.14
CA GLU A 50 31.03 -0.35 -3.09
C GLU A 50 30.93 -1.12 -4.41
N SER A 51 30.52 -2.38 -4.32
CA SER A 51 30.32 -3.24 -5.49
C SER A 51 29.23 -4.25 -5.23
N HIS A 52 28.58 -4.71 -6.30
CA HIS A 52 27.51 -5.70 -6.22
C HIS A 52 27.45 -6.56 -7.49
N GLY A 53 26.93 -7.77 -7.35
CA GLY A 53 26.65 -8.67 -8.49
C GLY A 53 25.50 -9.62 -8.17
N LEU A 54 24.80 -10.10 -9.21
CA LEU A 54 23.81 -11.18 -9.03
C LEU A 54 24.49 -12.43 -8.49
N LEU A 55 23.82 -13.10 -7.56
CA LEU A 55 24.23 -14.42 -7.08
C LEU A 55 23.27 -15.48 -7.62
N ASP A 56 23.78 -16.35 -8.48
CA ASP A 56 23.07 -17.56 -8.90
C ASP A 56 23.65 -18.75 -8.15
N ALA A 57 22.99 -19.13 -7.05
CA ALA A 57 23.38 -20.26 -6.23
C ALA A 57 22.15 -21.11 -5.88
N HIS A 58 22.27 -22.42 -6.06
CA HIS A 58 21.15 -23.36 -5.90
C HIS A 58 20.71 -23.58 -4.45
N ASP A 59 21.57 -23.27 -3.47
CA ASP A 59 21.31 -23.50 -2.03
C ASP A 59 20.72 -22.29 -1.30
N LEU A 60 20.30 -21.27 -2.04
CA LEU A 60 19.72 -20.07 -1.44
C LEU A 60 18.28 -20.34 -1.00
N PRO A 61 17.85 -19.75 0.14
CA PRO A 61 16.47 -19.89 0.59
C PRO A 61 15.48 -19.45 -0.49
N PRO A 62 14.40 -20.21 -0.73
CA PRO A 62 13.37 -19.82 -1.69
C PRO A 62 12.78 -18.46 -1.36
N VAL A 63 12.54 -17.67 -2.41
CA VAL A 63 11.94 -16.34 -2.29
C VAL A 63 10.70 -16.29 -3.17
N ARG A 64 9.61 -15.74 -2.62
CA ARG A 64 8.42 -15.38 -3.38
C ARG A 64 8.17 -13.89 -3.28
N ILE A 65 7.47 -13.33 -4.28
CA ILE A 65 7.11 -11.93 -4.30
C ILE A 65 5.62 -11.79 -3.97
N VAL A 66 5.32 -11.11 -2.86
CA VAL A 66 3.95 -10.81 -2.45
C VAL A 66 3.84 -9.31 -2.26
N ALA A 67 2.93 -8.68 -2.99
CA ALA A 67 2.71 -7.22 -2.98
C ALA A 67 4.01 -6.40 -3.15
N GLY A 68 4.92 -6.86 -4.02
CA GLY A 68 6.14 -6.15 -4.41
C GLY A 68 7.24 -6.21 -3.35
N ARG A 69 7.12 -7.15 -2.40
CA ARG A 69 8.10 -7.41 -1.35
C ARG A 69 8.58 -8.84 -1.45
N ALA A 70 9.87 -9.02 -1.20
CA ALA A 70 10.43 -10.35 -1.07
C ALA A 70 10.00 -10.97 0.26
N GLU A 71 9.49 -12.20 0.18
CA GLU A 71 9.26 -13.07 1.32
C GLU A 71 10.15 -14.29 1.18
N VAL A 72 10.86 -14.64 2.26
CA VAL A 72 11.86 -15.71 2.28
C VAL A 72 11.29 -16.90 3.03
N LEU A 73 11.42 -18.08 2.46
CA LEU A 73 11.07 -19.32 3.13
C LEU A 73 12.19 -19.71 4.11
N THR A 74 11.86 -19.91 5.37
CA THR A 74 12.79 -20.36 6.42
C THR A 74 12.15 -21.46 7.25
N SER A 75 12.97 -22.24 7.97
CA SER A 75 12.48 -23.23 8.93
C SER A 75 12.94 -22.91 10.36
N GLY A 76 12.14 -23.28 11.35
CA GLY A 76 12.37 -22.90 12.74
C GLY A 76 11.27 -23.36 13.68
N TYR A 77 11.21 -22.76 14.87
CA TYR A 77 10.30 -23.16 15.94
C TYR A 77 9.43 -21.99 16.40
N ILE A 78 8.17 -22.28 16.73
CA ILE A 78 7.24 -21.29 17.27
C ILE A 78 7.28 -21.32 18.81
N TYR A 79 7.43 -20.13 19.40
CA TYR A 79 7.42 -19.85 20.84
C TYR A 79 6.39 -18.77 21.15
N GLY A 80 5.13 -19.19 21.35
CA GLY A 80 4.02 -18.27 21.58
C GLY A 80 3.76 -17.38 20.37
N LYS A 81 3.99 -16.06 20.51
CA LYS A 81 3.80 -15.05 19.44
C LYS A 81 5.04 -14.81 18.58
N TYR A 82 6.08 -15.62 18.77
CA TYR A 82 7.36 -15.48 18.09
C TYR A 82 7.75 -16.76 17.37
N PHE A 83 8.56 -16.60 16.34
CA PHE A 83 9.20 -17.67 15.60
C PHE A 83 10.71 -17.46 15.64
N GLU A 84 11.46 -18.53 15.88
CA GLU A 84 12.91 -18.50 15.90
C GLU A 84 13.47 -19.35 14.75
N SER A 85 14.34 -18.75 13.93
CA SER A 85 15.16 -19.47 12.97
C SER A 85 16.63 -19.07 13.02
N LYS A 86 17.48 -19.93 12.45
CA LYS A 86 18.91 -19.66 12.28
C LYS A 86 19.17 -18.40 11.45
N ASP A 87 18.32 -18.13 10.46
CA ASP A 87 18.54 -17.09 9.46
C ASP A 87 18.06 -15.70 9.93
N PHE A 88 16.99 -15.66 10.74
CA PHE A 88 16.33 -14.42 11.13
C PHE A 88 16.26 -14.18 12.64
N GLN A 89 16.84 -15.09 13.45
CA GLN A 89 16.72 -15.10 14.91
C GLN A 89 15.24 -15.13 15.34
N LEU A 90 14.92 -14.53 16.47
CA LEU A 90 13.56 -14.40 16.99
C LEU A 90 12.80 -13.25 16.30
N VAL A 91 11.73 -13.58 15.57
CA VAL A 91 10.86 -12.66 14.83
C VAL A 91 9.39 -12.79 15.25
N PRO A 92 8.60 -11.70 15.25
CA PRO A 92 7.17 -11.76 15.55
C PRO A 92 6.37 -12.50 14.47
N ILE A 93 5.27 -13.14 14.89
CA ILE A 93 4.26 -13.71 14.01
C ILE A 93 3.19 -12.65 13.72
N LEU A 94 3.01 -12.30 12.45
CA LEU A 94 2.07 -11.25 12.01
C LEU A 94 0.72 -11.81 11.59
N CYS A 95 0.67 -13.07 11.11
CA CYS A 95 -0.58 -13.71 10.73
C CYS A 95 -1.41 -14.04 11.97
N GLN A 96 -2.61 -13.49 12.07
CA GLN A 96 -3.55 -13.77 13.16
C GLN A 96 -4.35 -15.06 12.97
N SER A 97 -4.27 -15.69 11.78
CA SER A 97 -5.21 -16.72 11.33
C SER A 97 -4.91 -18.14 11.81
N VAL A 98 -3.81 -18.37 12.51
CA VAL A 98 -3.43 -19.72 12.96
C VAL A 98 -3.35 -19.75 14.47
N GLU A 99 -4.16 -20.60 15.10
CA GLU A 99 -3.98 -20.96 16.51
C GLU A 99 -2.60 -21.61 16.69
N CYS A 100 -1.62 -20.79 17.05
CA CYS A 100 -0.22 -21.21 17.16
C CYS A 100 0.02 -22.21 18.30
N SER A 101 -0.97 -22.46 19.16
CA SER A 101 -0.92 -23.38 20.30
C SER A 101 -0.56 -24.81 19.88
N GLU A 102 -1.06 -25.29 18.74
CA GLU A 102 -0.83 -26.66 18.26
C GLU A 102 0.54 -26.88 17.59
N LEU A 103 1.23 -25.77 17.27
CA LEU A 103 2.50 -25.75 16.55
C LEU A 103 3.70 -25.44 17.45
N VAL A 104 3.46 -25.16 18.74
CA VAL A 104 4.53 -24.91 19.72
C VAL A 104 5.48 -26.11 19.75
N GLN A 105 6.79 -25.85 19.72
CA GLN A 105 7.88 -26.85 19.70
C GLN A 105 7.93 -27.77 18.46
N LYS A 106 7.07 -27.60 17.45
CA LYS A 106 7.22 -28.27 16.16
C LYS A 106 8.09 -27.44 15.24
N LYS A 107 8.99 -28.10 14.51
CA LYS A 107 9.71 -27.46 13.42
C LYS A 107 8.75 -27.19 12.27
N VAL A 108 8.60 -25.94 11.90
CA VAL A 108 7.69 -25.49 10.83
C VAL A 108 8.45 -24.71 9.78
N HIS A 109 7.91 -24.68 8.57
CA HIS A 109 8.34 -23.79 7.50
C HIS A 109 7.44 -22.55 7.50
N VAL A 110 8.04 -21.38 7.34
CA VAL A 110 7.31 -20.11 7.35
C VAL A 110 7.86 -19.17 6.29
N TRP A 111 6.98 -18.34 5.75
CA TRP A 111 7.36 -17.19 4.95
C TRP A 111 7.59 -16.00 5.87
N VAL A 112 8.77 -15.39 5.78
CA VAL A 112 9.11 -14.17 6.51
C VAL A 112 9.33 -13.02 5.54
N ARG A 113 8.92 -11.82 5.95
CA ARG A 113 9.19 -10.60 5.20
C ARG A 113 9.76 -9.51 6.06
N ARG A 114 10.40 -8.55 5.39
CA ARG A 114 10.87 -7.33 6.04
C ARG A 114 9.70 -6.51 6.58
N LEU A 115 9.80 -6.09 7.85
CA LEU A 115 8.81 -5.23 8.49
C LEU A 115 8.89 -3.79 7.94
N THR A 116 7.73 -3.17 7.80
CA THR A 116 7.58 -1.74 7.53
C THR A 116 8.01 -0.92 8.74
N SER A 117 8.36 0.36 8.56
CA SER A 117 8.76 1.22 9.67
C SER A 117 7.72 1.28 10.80
N GLY A 118 6.42 1.25 10.45
CA GLY A 118 5.33 1.19 11.43
C GLY A 118 5.33 -0.12 12.22
N GLU A 119 5.41 -1.26 11.53
CA GLU A 119 5.48 -2.57 12.19
C GLU A 119 6.71 -2.72 13.08
N ARG A 120 7.88 -2.20 12.65
CA ARG A 120 9.10 -2.22 13.49
C ARG A 120 8.90 -1.48 14.79
N TYR A 121 8.17 -0.36 14.77
CA TYR A 121 7.86 0.40 15.98
C TYR A 121 7.03 -0.43 16.97
N PHE A 122 6.02 -1.16 16.48
CA PHE A 122 5.20 -2.05 17.31
C PHE A 122 5.97 -3.26 17.84
N HIS A 123 6.89 -3.81 17.04
CA HIS A 123 7.68 -4.99 17.38
C HIS A 123 9.09 -4.65 17.86
N GLN A 124 9.26 -3.57 18.63
CA GLN A 124 10.50 -3.25 19.35
C GLN A 124 11.77 -3.26 18.46
N GLY A 125 11.65 -2.72 17.24
CA GLY A 125 12.76 -2.61 16.29
C GLY A 125 13.11 -3.88 15.53
N LYS A 126 12.36 -4.98 15.69
CA LYS A 126 12.56 -6.21 14.89
C LYS A 126 12.49 -5.88 13.40
N LYS A 127 13.36 -6.51 12.59
CA LYS A 127 13.48 -6.22 11.16
C LYS A 127 12.57 -7.08 10.28
N TRP A 128 12.18 -8.26 10.77
CA TRP A 128 11.49 -9.30 10.04
C TRP A 128 10.27 -9.77 10.83
N GLY A 129 9.29 -10.36 10.16
CA GLY A 129 8.14 -11.00 10.78
C GLY A 129 7.55 -12.11 9.89
N VAL A 130 6.95 -13.11 10.52
CA VAL A 130 6.28 -14.23 9.84
C VAL A 130 4.96 -13.73 9.27
N CYS A 131 4.79 -13.84 7.96
CA CYS A 131 3.54 -13.48 7.28
C CYS A 131 2.66 -14.70 6.98
N GLU A 132 3.23 -15.90 6.87
CA GLU A 132 2.48 -17.13 6.59
C GLU A 132 3.23 -18.35 7.14
N ILE A 133 2.49 -19.32 7.67
CA ILE A 133 3.03 -20.65 7.99
C ILE A 133 2.82 -21.53 6.77
N ALA A 134 3.92 -22.01 6.17
CA ALA A 134 3.86 -22.83 4.99
C ALA A 134 3.33 -24.23 5.38
N ASN A 135 2.17 -24.60 4.83
CA ASN A 135 1.63 -25.94 5.04
C ASN A 135 2.55 -26.96 4.37
N ASN A 136 3.15 -27.84 5.17
CA ASN A 136 4.05 -28.91 4.71
C ASN A 136 3.39 -29.93 3.75
N ASN A 137 2.09 -29.78 3.45
CA ASN A 137 1.31 -30.78 2.74
C ASN A 137 1.28 -30.65 1.21
N ARG A 138 2.06 -29.77 0.57
CA ARG A 138 2.43 -29.84 -0.86
C ARG A 138 3.36 -28.67 -1.24
N PRO A 139 4.60 -28.90 -1.69
CA PRO A 139 5.28 -27.91 -2.52
C PRO A 139 4.60 -27.93 -3.89
N SER A 140 3.62 -27.06 -4.11
CA SER A 140 3.23 -26.73 -5.49
C SER A 140 4.39 -25.98 -6.12
N GLN A 141 5.18 -26.70 -6.93
CA GLN A 141 6.16 -26.12 -7.84
C GLN A 141 5.39 -25.29 -8.90
N HIS A 142 4.98 -24.07 -8.56
CA HIS A 142 4.63 -23.08 -9.55
C HIS A 142 5.92 -22.39 -10.01
N HIS A 143 6.63 -23.03 -10.93
CA HIS A 143 7.47 -22.27 -11.85
C HIS A 143 6.53 -21.46 -12.76
N PRO A 144 6.74 -20.15 -12.92
CA PRO A 144 6.07 -19.40 -13.97
C PRO A 144 6.68 -19.83 -15.31
N GLN A 145 6.10 -20.84 -15.96
CA GLN A 145 6.38 -21.11 -17.37
C GLN A 145 5.70 -20.02 -18.20
N TYR A 146 6.50 -19.10 -18.73
CA TYR A 146 6.13 -18.31 -19.90
C TYR A 146 5.97 -19.28 -21.08
N SER A 147 4.72 -19.60 -21.45
CA SER A 147 4.43 -20.34 -22.68
C SER A 147 4.02 -19.34 -23.77
N ALA A 148 4.89 -19.21 -24.77
CA ALA A 148 4.57 -18.58 -26.05
C ALA A 148 4.01 -19.66 -27.00
N ALA A 149 2.74 -19.54 -27.37
CA ALA A 149 2.12 -20.26 -28.49
C ALA A 149 1.11 -19.28 -29.12
N VAL A 150 1.45 -18.63 -30.24
CA VAL A 150 1.27 -19.11 -31.63
C VAL A 150 -0.18 -19.54 -31.92
N ASP A 151 -0.98 -18.52 -32.19
CA ASP A 151 -1.90 -18.36 -33.33
C ASP A 151 -2.36 -19.63 -34.08
N GLN A 152 -3.63 -19.99 -33.92
CA GLN A 152 -4.42 -20.66 -34.96
C GLN A 152 -5.86 -20.13 -35.00
N ARG A 153 -6.11 -19.35 -36.05
CA ARG A 153 -7.38 -19.01 -36.69
C ARG A 153 -8.53 -20.02 -36.45
N ARG A 154 -9.69 -19.50 -36.02
CA ARG A 154 -11.01 -20.02 -36.43
C ARG A 154 -11.95 -18.86 -36.71
N GLU A 155 -12.64 -18.95 -37.85
CA GLU A 155 -13.60 -18.00 -38.38
C GLU A 155 -14.83 -17.81 -37.48
N PRO A 156 -15.51 -16.64 -37.55
CA PRO A 156 -16.68 -16.36 -36.73
C PRO A 156 -17.97 -16.89 -37.38
N HIS A 157 -18.78 -17.59 -36.59
CA HIS A 157 -20.18 -17.85 -36.91
C HIS A 157 -21.01 -16.57 -36.68
N LEU A 158 -21.74 -16.16 -37.72
CA LEU A 158 -22.80 -15.15 -37.66
C LEU A 158 -23.82 -15.52 -36.56
N ILE A 159 -23.96 -14.66 -35.56
CA ILE A 159 -25.11 -14.64 -34.65
C ILE A 159 -25.93 -13.39 -34.98
N ARG A 160 -27.20 -13.64 -35.33
CA ARG A 160 -28.26 -12.66 -35.55
C ARG A 160 -28.33 -11.65 -34.41
N GLU A 161 -28.28 -10.37 -34.79
CA GLU A 161 -28.64 -9.25 -33.92
C GLU A 161 -30.14 -9.30 -33.64
N SER A 162 -30.51 -9.47 -32.37
CA SER A 162 -31.85 -9.13 -31.88
C SER A 162 -31.81 -7.73 -31.30
N GLU A 163 -32.74 -6.91 -31.76
CA GLU A 163 -33.03 -5.54 -31.34
C GLU A 163 -32.83 -5.34 -29.83
N ARG A 164 -31.88 -4.46 -29.46
CA ARG A 164 -31.76 -3.92 -28.11
C ARG A 164 -32.39 -2.54 -28.08
N ASP A 165 -33.22 -2.36 -27.06
CA ASP A 165 -33.79 -1.09 -26.64
C ASP A 165 -32.76 0.05 -26.61
N PRO A 166 -33.17 1.29 -26.92
CA PRO A 166 -32.29 2.44 -26.88
C PRO A 166 -31.85 2.69 -25.44
N LEU A 167 -30.60 2.32 -25.13
CA LEU A 167 -29.92 2.76 -23.92
C LEU A 167 -29.92 4.29 -23.91
N GLU A 168 -30.61 4.86 -22.93
CA GLU A 168 -30.46 6.25 -22.52
C GLU A 168 -28.96 6.57 -22.47
N THR A 169 -28.56 7.49 -23.34
CA THR A 169 -27.20 8.00 -23.39
C THR A 169 -27.02 8.87 -22.16
N VAL A 170 -26.63 8.25 -21.04
CA VAL A 170 -26.19 8.96 -19.84
C VAL A 170 -25.05 9.86 -20.28
N LYS A 171 -25.30 11.17 -20.26
CA LYS A 171 -24.31 12.19 -20.57
C LYS A 171 -23.11 11.93 -19.65
N ARG A 172 -22.03 11.44 -20.25
CA ARG A 172 -20.73 11.26 -19.60
C ARG A 172 -20.25 12.66 -19.28
N GLU A 173 -20.56 13.16 -18.08
CA GLU A 173 -19.95 14.39 -17.60
C GLU A 173 -18.43 14.18 -17.66
N GLU A 174 -17.76 15.03 -18.42
CA GLU A 174 -16.31 15.03 -18.50
C GLU A 174 -15.79 15.24 -17.08
N PHE A 175 -15.22 14.19 -16.50
CA PHE A 175 -14.54 14.27 -15.22
C PHE A 175 -13.37 15.24 -15.41
N VAL A 176 -13.57 16.49 -15.01
CA VAL A 176 -12.50 17.47 -14.93
C VAL A 176 -11.47 16.89 -13.98
N SER A 177 -10.32 16.50 -14.51
CA SER A 177 -9.18 16.05 -13.72
C SER A 177 -8.79 17.20 -12.79
N VAL A 178 -9.25 17.15 -11.54
CA VAL A 178 -8.86 18.11 -10.52
C VAL A 178 -7.43 17.77 -10.16
N VAL A 179 -6.50 18.49 -10.78
CA VAL A 179 -5.07 18.42 -10.43
C VAL A 179 -4.94 18.89 -8.98
N PRO A 180 -4.30 18.11 -8.09
CA PRO A 180 -4.10 18.52 -6.71
C PRO A 180 -3.37 19.85 -6.68
N LYS A 181 -3.73 20.73 -5.74
CA LYS A 181 -2.98 21.95 -5.51
C LYS A 181 -1.58 21.58 -5.04
N THR A 182 -0.59 21.99 -5.81
CA THR A 182 0.81 21.82 -5.44
C THR A 182 1.22 22.88 -4.44
N PHE A 183 2.09 22.51 -3.50
CA PHE A 183 2.76 23.45 -2.60
C PHE A 183 4.26 23.17 -2.61
N ASP A 184 5.05 24.20 -2.30
CA ASP A 184 6.50 24.08 -2.18
C ASP A 184 6.83 23.25 -0.93
N ARG A 185 7.51 22.12 -1.12
CA ARG A 185 7.90 21.25 0.00
C ARG A 185 9.03 21.84 0.83
N GLU A 186 9.81 22.75 0.29
CA GLU A 186 10.95 23.40 0.97
C GLU A 186 10.52 24.65 1.72
N LYS A 187 9.48 25.35 1.24
CA LYS A 187 9.00 26.60 1.84
C LYS A 187 7.68 26.40 2.56
N ARG A 188 7.60 26.96 3.77
CA ARG A 188 6.36 26.96 4.55
C ARG A 188 5.36 27.93 3.94
N GLN A 189 4.17 27.44 3.62
CA GLN A 189 3.08 28.22 3.05
C GLN A 189 1.87 28.21 3.97
N ARG A 190 1.12 29.32 3.99
CA ARG A 190 -0.18 29.40 4.67
C ARG A 190 -1.27 29.31 3.62
N VAL A 191 -2.19 28.35 3.81
CA VAL A 191 -3.28 28.10 2.88
C VAL A 191 -4.60 28.01 3.63
N THR A 192 -5.69 28.38 2.96
CA THR A 192 -7.04 28.02 3.38
C THR A 192 -7.47 26.85 2.52
N ALA A 193 -7.95 25.78 3.15
CA ALA A 193 -8.27 24.54 2.45
C ALA A 193 -9.46 23.82 3.07
N LEU A 194 -10.08 22.92 2.29
CA LEU A 194 -11.01 21.93 2.81
C LEU A 194 -10.26 20.75 3.41
N ALA A 195 -10.72 20.29 4.56
CA ALA A 195 -10.15 19.14 5.24
C ALA A 195 -11.23 18.26 5.86
N MET A 196 -10.81 17.04 6.17
CA MET A 196 -11.64 16.03 6.80
C MET A 196 -10.90 15.41 7.97
N VAL A 197 -11.60 15.18 9.08
CA VAL A 197 -11.04 14.47 10.23
C VAL A 197 -10.91 12.99 9.91
N ALA A 198 -9.67 12.51 9.77
CA ALA A 198 -9.38 11.14 9.35
C ALA A 198 -9.11 10.21 10.55
N LEU A 199 -8.55 10.74 11.64
CA LEU A 199 -8.21 9.98 12.85
C LEU A 199 -8.10 10.91 14.05
N PHE A 200 -8.44 10.40 15.24
CA PHE A 200 -8.07 11.01 16.51
C PHE A 200 -6.94 10.21 17.18
N ASN A 201 -5.85 10.88 17.55
CA ASN A 201 -4.75 10.26 18.27
C ASN A 201 -4.90 10.57 19.76
N GLU A 202 -5.51 9.65 20.50
CA GLU A 202 -5.77 9.80 21.94
C GLU A 202 -4.49 10.03 22.75
N ARG A 203 -3.41 9.30 22.42
CA ARG A 203 -2.14 9.42 23.15
C ARG A 203 -1.53 10.81 23.07
N LYS A 204 -1.67 11.48 21.91
CA LYS A 204 -1.13 12.81 21.67
C LYS A 204 -2.18 13.92 21.76
N GLN A 205 -3.43 13.57 22.11
CA GLN A 205 -4.57 14.48 22.21
C GLN A 205 -4.67 15.44 21.02
N ARG A 206 -4.71 14.87 19.80
CA ARG A 206 -4.72 15.66 18.56
C ARG A 206 -5.42 14.92 17.42
N TYR A 207 -6.03 15.68 16.53
CA TYR A 207 -6.63 15.15 15.30
C TYR A 207 -5.60 15.08 14.19
N ILE A 208 -5.71 14.04 13.36
CA ILE A 208 -5.08 13.95 12.06
C ILE A 208 -6.16 14.24 11.01
N VAL A 209 -5.90 15.26 10.20
CA VAL A 209 -6.85 15.72 9.19
C VAL A 209 -6.24 15.57 7.80
N TRP A 210 -7.07 15.23 6.82
CA TRP A 210 -6.69 15.09 5.42
C TRP A 210 -7.11 16.33 4.65
N LEU A 211 -6.17 17.01 3.99
CA LEU A 211 -6.44 18.18 3.16
C LEU A 211 -6.85 17.71 1.77
N LEU A 212 -8.13 17.88 1.43
CA LEU A 212 -8.75 17.29 0.24
C LEU A 212 -8.19 17.84 -1.08
N GLU A 213 -7.76 19.10 -1.08
CA GLU A 213 -7.23 19.77 -2.28
C GLU A 213 -5.74 19.55 -2.48
N TYR A 214 -5.02 19.22 -1.41
CA TYR A 214 -3.55 19.09 -1.41
C TYR A 214 -3.09 17.64 -1.27
N HIS A 215 -4.01 16.73 -0.96
CA HIS A 215 -3.76 15.30 -0.74
C HIS A 215 -2.62 15.01 0.26
N VAL A 216 -2.67 15.71 1.39
CA VAL A 216 -1.69 15.55 2.47
C VAL A 216 -2.35 15.56 3.85
N GLU A 217 -1.72 14.88 4.81
CA GLU A 217 -2.13 14.97 6.21
C GLU A 217 -1.62 16.26 6.87
N ALA A 218 -2.38 16.77 7.83
CA ALA A 218 -1.98 17.78 8.77
C ALA A 218 -2.41 17.41 10.19
N VAL A 219 -1.70 17.96 11.18
CA VAL A 219 -2.09 17.83 12.60
C VAL A 219 -2.98 18.99 13.00
N PHE A 220 -4.04 18.71 13.75
CA PHE A 220 -4.89 19.74 14.33
C PHE A 220 -5.03 19.55 15.84
N HIS A 221 -4.59 20.57 16.60
CA HIS A 221 -4.80 20.64 18.05
C HIS A 221 -5.95 21.61 18.28
N THR A 222 -7.02 21.14 18.91
CA THR A 222 -8.23 21.91 19.17
C THR A 222 -8.92 21.33 20.40
N ASN A 223 -9.65 22.18 21.11
CA ASN A 223 -10.53 21.75 22.21
C ASN A 223 -11.94 21.41 21.71
N ARG A 224 -12.19 21.57 20.40
CA ARG A 224 -13.45 21.16 19.77
C ARG A 224 -13.51 19.64 19.72
N ASP A 225 -14.67 19.10 20.08
CA ASP A 225 -14.96 17.69 19.87
C ASP A 225 -15.40 17.48 18.41
N LEU A 226 -14.48 16.98 17.59
CA LEU A 226 -14.71 16.70 16.18
C LEU A 226 -14.84 15.20 15.95
N ARG A 227 -15.91 14.79 15.26
CA ARG A 227 -16.14 13.39 14.89
C ARG A 227 -15.27 12.97 13.70
N LEU A 228 -14.98 11.66 13.59
CA LEU A 228 -14.35 11.12 12.38
C LEU A 228 -15.27 11.34 11.18
N GLY A 229 -14.70 11.73 10.03
CA GLY A 229 -15.44 12.10 8.84
C GLY A 229 -16.04 13.50 8.87
N HIS A 230 -15.75 14.29 9.91
CA HIS A 230 -16.13 15.70 9.97
C HIS A 230 -15.41 16.52 8.89
N PHE A 231 -16.16 17.19 8.02
CA PHE A 231 -15.64 18.05 6.97
C PHE A 231 -15.65 19.52 7.42
N PHE A 232 -14.57 20.23 7.15
CA PHE A 232 -14.46 21.62 7.54
C PHE A 232 -13.50 22.39 6.65
N GLN A 233 -13.65 23.72 6.63
CA GLN A 233 -12.67 24.63 6.08
C GLN A 233 -11.75 25.12 7.21
N GLY A 234 -10.45 25.08 6.97
CA GLY A 234 -9.44 25.49 7.95
C GLY A 234 -8.34 26.35 7.34
N ARG A 235 -7.52 26.94 8.21
CA ARG A 235 -6.24 27.54 7.84
C ARG A 235 -5.09 26.62 8.23
N PHE A 236 -4.26 26.32 7.26
CA PHE A 236 -3.18 25.35 7.36
C PHE A 236 -1.84 26.00 7.07
N SER A 237 -0.81 25.49 7.74
CA SER A 237 0.57 25.70 7.33
C SER A 237 1.08 24.41 6.71
N VAL A 238 1.41 24.45 5.41
CA VAL A 238 1.84 23.30 4.61
C VAL A 238 3.26 23.52 4.06
N GLY A 239 4.00 22.46 3.79
CA GLY A 239 5.37 22.55 3.26
C GLY A 239 6.43 22.89 4.32
N GLY A 240 7.67 23.04 3.87
CA GLY A 240 8.85 23.17 4.72
C GLY A 240 9.25 21.89 5.46
N SER A 241 10.30 21.98 6.28
CA SER A 241 10.84 20.86 7.06
C SER A 241 9.95 20.43 8.25
N SER A 242 8.95 21.24 8.59
CA SER A 242 8.06 21.01 9.73
C SER A 242 6.76 20.33 9.32
N LYS A 243 6.18 19.54 10.23
CA LYS A 243 4.89 18.86 10.01
C LYS A 243 3.79 19.85 9.62
N ASN A 244 2.95 19.46 8.65
CA ASN A 244 1.78 20.24 8.28
C ASN A 244 0.85 20.40 9.48
N LYS A 245 0.28 21.60 9.66
CA LYS A 245 -0.52 21.93 10.84
C LYS A 245 -1.73 22.76 10.47
N CYS A 246 -2.90 22.36 10.95
CA CYS A 246 -4.07 23.23 11.05
C CYS A 246 -3.90 24.12 12.29
N TYR A 247 -3.98 25.43 12.10
CA TYR A 247 -3.87 26.40 13.19
C TYR A 247 -5.15 27.21 13.41
N ASN A 248 -6.13 27.08 12.52
CA ASN A 248 -7.44 27.72 12.71
C ASN A 248 -8.56 26.93 12.03
N TYR A 249 -9.65 26.70 12.76
CA TYR A 249 -10.90 26.20 12.21
C TYR A 249 -11.73 27.40 11.74
N ILE A 250 -12.21 27.39 10.50
CA ILE A 250 -13.05 28.48 9.97
C ILE A 250 -14.52 28.12 10.15
N GLN A 251 -14.97 27.07 9.45
CA GLN A 251 -16.37 26.67 9.46
C GLN A 251 -16.52 25.18 9.13
N GLU A 252 -17.62 24.59 9.59
CA GLU A 252 -18.07 23.28 9.14
C GLU A 252 -18.49 23.36 7.67
N ILE A 253 -18.28 22.27 6.94
CA ILE A 253 -18.69 22.14 5.54
C ILE A 253 -19.60 20.92 5.44
N PRO A 254 -20.69 20.98 4.65
CA PRO A 254 -21.51 19.82 4.38
C PRO A 254 -20.68 18.62 3.92
N ARG A 255 -21.17 17.42 4.20
CA ARG A 255 -20.48 16.19 3.79
C ARG A 255 -20.28 16.20 2.28
N VAL A 256 -19.01 16.09 1.86
CA VAL A 256 -18.61 16.09 0.44
C VAL A 256 -18.57 14.66 -0.11
N ILE A 257 -18.36 13.67 0.77
CA ILE A 257 -18.20 12.27 0.43
C ILE A 257 -18.96 11.43 1.46
N GLU A 258 -19.65 10.40 0.99
CA GLU A 258 -20.30 9.44 1.88
C GLU A 258 -19.26 8.53 2.51
N GLY A 259 -19.34 8.42 3.84
CA GLY A 259 -18.50 7.54 4.62
C GLY A 259 -19.29 6.86 5.72
N HIS A 260 -18.82 5.67 6.08
CA HIS A 260 -19.32 4.85 7.16
C HIS A 260 -18.22 4.67 8.19
N LEU A 261 -18.53 4.91 9.46
CA LEU A 261 -17.65 4.59 10.57
C LEU A 261 -17.97 3.17 11.02
N ASP A 262 -17.01 2.26 10.89
CA ASP A 262 -17.10 0.93 11.48
C ASP A 262 -16.89 1.06 12.99
N GLU A 263 -17.94 0.88 13.77
CA GLU A 263 -17.91 1.03 15.24
C GLU A 263 -17.03 -0.02 15.93
N VAL A 264 -16.81 -1.17 15.31
CA VAL A 264 -16.00 -2.26 15.88
C VAL A 264 -14.52 -1.94 15.75
N THR A 265 -14.10 -1.49 14.56
CA THR A 265 -12.70 -1.18 14.27
C THR A 265 -12.35 0.28 14.56
N ASN A 266 -13.35 1.14 14.74
CA ASN A 266 -13.22 2.61 14.79
C ASN A 266 -12.49 3.16 13.55
N GLU A 267 -12.68 2.51 12.41
CA GLU A 267 -12.10 2.89 11.13
C GLU A 267 -13.16 3.54 10.24
N LEU A 268 -12.77 4.63 9.59
CA LEU A 268 -13.62 5.33 8.65
C LEU A 268 -13.40 4.78 7.24
N GLU A 269 -14.49 4.29 6.64
CA GLU A 269 -14.54 3.77 5.27
C GLU A 269 -15.37 4.71 4.39
N PHE A 270 -14.87 5.04 3.20
CA PHE A 270 -15.55 5.90 2.23
C PHE A 270 -15.89 5.12 0.98
N TYR A 271 -17.06 5.36 0.42
CA TYR A 271 -17.45 4.81 -0.88
C TYR A 271 -17.17 5.88 -1.92
N ILE A 272 -16.37 5.57 -2.93
CA ILE A 272 -15.94 6.52 -3.97
C ILE A 272 -15.80 5.85 -5.32
N ASP A 273 -15.85 6.66 -6.37
CA ASP A 273 -15.54 6.24 -7.72
C ASP A 273 -14.09 6.64 -8.07
N VAL A 274 -13.24 5.65 -8.33
CA VAL A 274 -11.83 5.88 -8.67
C VAL A 274 -11.58 5.71 -10.16
N VAL A 275 -10.59 6.45 -10.69
CA VAL A 275 -10.11 6.28 -12.06
C VAL A 275 -9.01 5.23 -12.08
N HIS A 276 -9.24 4.13 -12.81
CA HIS A 276 -8.31 3.00 -12.96
C HIS A 276 -7.74 2.94 -14.38
N VAL A 277 -6.41 2.97 -14.47
CA VAL A 277 -5.63 3.00 -15.73
C VAL A 277 -4.52 1.94 -15.75
N ASN A 278 -4.63 0.88 -14.95
CA ASN A 278 -3.57 -0.13 -14.74
C ASN A 278 -2.22 0.45 -14.30
N LYS A 279 -2.18 1.64 -13.69
CA LYS A 279 -0.95 2.18 -13.11
C LYS A 279 -0.52 1.29 -11.95
N VAL A 280 0.72 0.82 -11.98
CA VAL A 280 1.30 -0.02 -10.91
C VAL A 280 2.40 0.74 -10.19
N ASN A 281 2.39 0.69 -8.86
CA ASN A 281 3.51 1.12 -8.03
C ASN A 281 3.96 -0.02 -7.12
N GLY A 282 5.15 -0.55 -7.38
CA GLY A 282 5.58 -1.82 -6.79
C GLY A 282 4.82 -2.98 -7.42
N ALA A 283 3.99 -3.69 -6.63
CA ALA A 283 3.13 -4.75 -7.15
C ALA A 283 1.66 -4.58 -6.75
N CYS A 284 1.25 -3.33 -6.56
CA CYS A 284 -0.12 -2.96 -6.28
C CYS A 284 -0.57 -1.97 -7.35
N TYR A 285 -1.85 -2.03 -7.72
CA TYR A 285 -2.43 -0.95 -8.52
C TYR A 285 -2.50 0.34 -7.70
N GLU A 286 -2.32 1.46 -8.40
CA GLU A 286 -2.64 2.78 -7.91
C GLU A 286 -3.75 3.37 -8.76
N VAL A 287 -4.79 3.83 -8.08
CA VAL A 287 -5.92 4.52 -8.70
C VAL A 287 -6.01 5.93 -8.15
N TYR A 288 -6.70 6.82 -8.85
CA TYR A 288 -6.81 8.21 -8.46
C TYR A 288 -8.25 8.59 -8.11
N HIS A 289 -8.41 9.40 -7.06
CA HIS A 289 -9.66 10.06 -6.72
C HIS A 289 -9.42 11.54 -6.41
N ARG A 290 -10.30 12.42 -6.88
CA ARG A 290 -10.16 13.88 -6.75
C ARG A 290 -9.98 14.39 -5.31
N CYS A 291 -10.57 13.74 -4.30
CA CYS A 291 -10.46 14.17 -2.90
C CYS A 291 -9.40 13.41 -2.10
N PHE A 292 -9.05 12.20 -2.54
CA PHE A 292 -8.15 11.30 -1.79
C PHE A 292 -6.78 11.16 -2.43
N GLY A 293 -6.57 11.72 -3.62
CA GLY A 293 -5.36 11.57 -4.39
C GLY A 293 -5.18 10.14 -4.86
N TYR A 294 -3.94 9.67 -4.81
CA TYR A 294 -3.64 8.28 -5.12
C TYR A 294 -4.09 7.35 -3.99
N VAL A 295 -4.84 6.32 -4.36
CA VAL A 295 -5.34 5.25 -3.49
C VAL A 295 -4.66 3.95 -3.89
N GLN A 296 -4.15 3.23 -2.91
CA GLN A 296 -3.42 1.99 -3.14
C GLN A 296 -4.33 0.76 -3.10
N ASP A 297 -4.18 -0.13 -4.07
CA ASP A 297 -4.79 -1.45 -4.06
C ASP A 297 -3.82 -2.51 -3.55
N SER A 298 -3.40 -2.43 -2.28
CA SER A 298 -2.43 -3.38 -1.74
C SER A 298 -2.97 -4.80 -1.53
N LEU A 299 -4.27 -5.00 -1.75
CA LEU A 299 -4.93 -6.30 -1.71
C LEU A 299 -5.16 -6.87 -3.11
N ASN A 300 -4.75 -6.17 -4.18
CA ASN A 300 -4.95 -6.56 -5.58
C ASN A 300 -6.40 -6.95 -5.89
N LEU A 301 -7.34 -6.15 -5.39
CA LEU A 301 -8.79 -6.35 -5.61
C LEU A 301 -9.21 -5.89 -7.02
N LEU A 302 -8.47 -4.96 -7.61
CA LEU A 302 -8.70 -4.49 -8.97
C LEU A 302 -8.15 -5.49 -9.99
N LYS A 303 -8.88 -5.61 -11.10
CA LYS A 303 -8.46 -6.39 -12.26
C LYS A 303 -7.83 -5.48 -13.32
N PRO A 304 -6.94 -6.00 -14.17
CA PRO A 304 -6.52 -5.28 -15.36
C PRO A 304 -7.73 -4.85 -16.21
N VAL A 305 -7.67 -3.64 -16.76
CA VAL A 305 -8.69 -3.10 -17.67
C VAL A 305 -8.05 -2.72 -19.01
N ASP A 306 -8.74 -2.91 -20.13
CA ASP A 306 -8.15 -2.60 -21.45
C ASP A 306 -8.03 -1.08 -21.70
N SER A 307 -8.82 -0.28 -20.98
CA SER A 307 -8.83 1.18 -21.06
C SER A 307 -9.16 1.81 -19.72
N GLU A 308 -8.93 3.12 -19.60
CA GLU A 308 -9.35 3.90 -18.45
C GLU A 308 -10.81 3.63 -18.08
N THR A 309 -11.03 3.24 -16.83
CA THR A 309 -12.34 2.81 -16.33
C THR A 309 -12.59 3.38 -14.94
N ILE A 310 -13.84 3.80 -14.69
CA ILE A 310 -14.29 4.20 -13.37
C ILE A 310 -14.72 2.96 -12.58
N VAL A 311 -14.18 2.80 -11.38
CA VAL A 311 -14.48 1.65 -10.51
C VAL A 311 -15.03 2.14 -9.18
N PRO A 312 -16.23 1.69 -8.75
CA PRO A 312 -16.72 1.97 -7.41
C PRO A 312 -15.95 1.12 -6.39
N VAL A 313 -15.39 1.80 -5.40
CA VAL A 313 -14.55 1.19 -4.37
C VAL A 313 -14.90 1.72 -2.98
N ALA A 314 -14.64 0.90 -1.98
CA ALA A 314 -14.56 1.35 -0.60
C ALA A 314 -13.09 1.61 -0.26
N VAL A 315 -12.79 2.73 0.37
CA VAL A 315 -11.44 3.11 0.78
C VAL A 315 -11.38 3.42 2.25
N LYS A 316 -10.27 3.07 2.88
CA LYS A 316 -9.98 3.41 4.27
C LYS A 316 -8.57 3.91 4.44
N ARG A 317 -8.30 4.57 5.57
CA ARG A 317 -6.96 5.02 5.90
C ARG A 317 -6.06 3.81 6.16
N ASN A 318 -4.94 3.73 5.45
CA ASN A 318 -3.90 2.74 5.70
C ASN A 318 -3.16 3.09 7.01
N LEU A 319 -3.47 2.37 8.09
CA LEU A 319 -2.83 2.58 9.39
C LEU A 319 -1.33 2.29 9.40
N SER A 320 -0.83 1.50 8.43
CA SER A 320 0.59 1.22 8.26
C SER A 320 1.34 2.32 7.50
N ALA A 321 0.63 3.27 6.89
CA ALA A 321 1.25 4.43 6.27
C ALA A 321 1.94 5.29 7.34
N ALA A 322 3.12 5.80 7.02
CA ALA A 322 3.78 6.78 7.89
C ALA A 322 2.85 7.99 8.09
N GLU A 323 2.83 8.57 9.30
CA GLU A 323 2.21 9.90 9.48
C GLU A 323 2.78 10.83 8.39
N TYR A 324 1.93 11.58 7.70
CA TYR A 324 2.26 12.53 6.62
C TYR A 324 2.72 11.92 5.29
N GLY A 325 2.33 10.67 4.99
CA GLY A 325 2.51 10.08 3.67
C GLY A 325 1.58 10.70 2.60
N GLU A 326 1.97 10.60 1.34
CA GLU A 326 1.11 10.96 0.19
C GLU A 326 0.14 9.82 -0.17
N LEU A 327 0.54 8.58 0.13
CA LEU A 327 -0.23 7.36 -0.06
C LEU A 327 -0.71 6.86 1.30
N VAL A 328 -1.83 7.39 1.77
CA VAL A 328 -2.44 7.02 3.07
C VAL A 328 -3.79 6.34 2.93
N TRP A 329 -4.30 6.17 1.71
CA TRP A 329 -5.60 5.54 1.44
C TRP A 329 -5.41 4.20 0.74
N GLN A 330 -6.21 3.22 1.14
CA GLN A 330 -6.16 1.87 0.63
C GLN A 330 -7.57 1.38 0.26
N ILE A 331 -7.68 0.68 -0.87
CA ILE A 331 -8.90 -0.01 -1.27
C ILE A 331 -9.17 -1.16 -0.29
N SER A 332 -10.34 -1.16 0.33
CA SER A 332 -10.82 -2.24 1.19
C SER A 332 -11.83 -3.14 0.48
N LYS A 333 -12.62 -2.62 -0.46
CA LYS A 333 -13.64 -3.37 -1.22
C LYS A 333 -13.77 -2.82 -2.63
N VAL A 334 -14.21 -3.67 -3.57
CA VAL A 334 -14.55 -3.31 -4.95
C VAL A 334 -15.93 -3.89 -5.25
N GLY A 335 -16.85 -3.15 -5.87
CA GLY A 335 -18.07 -3.77 -6.38
C GLY A 335 -19.27 -2.86 -6.61
N ARG A 336 -20.23 -3.40 -7.39
CA ARG A 336 -21.48 -2.75 -7.80
C ARG A 336 -22.53 -2.59 -6.70
N ASN A 337 -22.36 -3.32 -5.59
CA ASN A 337 -23.27 -3.28 -4.44
C ASN A 337 -22.82 -2.27 -3.38
N LEU A 338 -21.76 -1.51 -3.64
CA LEU A 338 -21.41 -0.36 -2.81
C LEU A 338 -22.46 0.73 -3.06
N PRO A 339 -22.92 1.45 -2.03
CA PRO A 339 -23.79 2.59 -2.23
C PRO A 339 -23.10 3.56 -3.21
N MET A 340 -23.71 3.77 -4.37
CA MET A 340 -23.14 4.68 -5.37
C MET A 340 -23.16 6.09 -4.80
N CYS A 341 -22.02 6.77 -4.86
CA CYS A 341 -21.96 8.18 -4.51
C CYS A 341 -22.72 8.99 -5.57
N PHE A 342 -23.96 9.37 -5.27
CA PHE A 342 -24.65 10.38 -6.08
C PHE A 342 -23.92 11.70 -5.88
N HIS A 343 -23.15 12.13 -6.89
CA HIS A 343 -22.63 13.49 -6.92
C HIS A 343 -23.82 14.44 -7.00
N GLN A 344 -24.15 15.09 -5.89
CA GLN A 344 -25.11 16.19 -5.91
C GLN A 344 -24.44 17.37 -6.63
N ASN A 345 -25.00 17.71 -7.80
CA ASN A 345 -24.60 18.89 -8.57
C ASN A 345 -24.69 20.12 -7.67
N SER A 346 -23.53 20.76 -7.41
CA SER A 346 -23.43 22.03 -6.69
C SER A 346 -22.78 23.08 -7.57
#